data_AF-W7PRS7-F1
#
_entry.id   AF-W7PRS7-F1
#
_cell.length_a   1.000
_cell.length_b   1.000
_cell.length_c   1.000
_cell.angle_alpha   90.00
_cell.angle_beta   90.00
_cell.angle_gamma   90.00
#
_symmetry.space_group_name_H-M   'P 1'
#
loop_
_entity.id
_entity.type
_entity.pdbx_description
1 polymer ?
#
loop_
_entity_poly.entity_id
_entity_poly.type
_entity_poly.pdbx_seq_one_letter_code
_entity_poly.pdbx_strand_id
1 'polypeptide(L)'
;MLIILATALTILETEPLVRALAPSIFVTTEAALALAFLVEYVTRVIAAGEDPRYHGLAGRLRFMVSPWAIIDLLAILPFFLTMGAVNAFALRLLKLIRLLRLARLGRFSNAIGDLYQAVRGRRYELTVSLMVAVALLIVTSSVIYVLEASHQPRPSGVFPERSGGAWPHSRPWGTGT
;
A
#
# COMPACT_ATOMS: atom_id res chain seq x y z
N MET A 1 1.17 1.64 23.26
CA MET A 1 0.56 0.37 23.74
C MET A 1 -0.80 0.10 23.12
N LEU A 2 -1.75 1.05 23.11
CA LEU A 2 -3.09 0.86 22.52
C LEU A 2 -3.07 0.47 21.02
N ILE A 3 -2.11 1.01 20.25
CA ILE A 3 -1.96 0.70 18.82
C ILE A 3 -1.50 -0.74 18.61
N ILE A 4 -0.56 -1.24 19.43
CA ILE A 4 -0.05 -2.62 19.34
C ILE A 4 -1.19 -3.61 19.62
N LEU A 5 -1.98 -3.35 20.67
CA LEU A 5 -3.14 -4.17 21.00
C LEU A 5 -4.20 -4.13 19.89
N ALA A 6 -4.51 -2.95 19.35
CA ALA A 6 -5.43 -2.79 18.24
C ALA A 6 -4.96 -3.53 16.98
N THR A 7 -3.66 -3.49 16.68
CA THR A 7 -3.08 -4.20 15.54
C THR A 7 -3.06 -5.71 15.75
N ALA A 8 -2.71 -6.20 16.95
CA ALA A 8 -2.75 -7.62 17.27
C ALA A 8 -4.17 -8.20 17.17
N LEU A 9 -5.17 -7.47 17.67
CA LEU A 9 -6.57 -7.86 17.57
C LEU A 9 -7.06 -7.86 16.12
N THR A 10 -6.64 -6.88 15.32
CA THR A 10 -6.96 -6.84 13.87
C THR A 10 -6.32 -8.01 13.12
N ILE A 11 -5.10 -8.40 13.49
CA ILE A 11 -4.44 -9.57 12.90
C ILE A 11 -5.24 -10.83 13.26
N LEU A 12 -5.69 -10.96 14.51
CA LEU A 12 -6.51 -12.09 14.94
C LEU A 12 -7.87 -12.13 14.22
N GLU A 13 -8.43 -10.98 13.84
CA GLU A 13 -9.65 -10.86 13.01
C GLU A 13 -9.44 -11.41 11.57
N THR A 14 -8.20 -11.45 11.06
CA THR A 14 -7.97 -11.93 9.68
C THR A 14 -8.22 -13.42 9.49
N GLU A 15 -8.25 -14.21 10.58
CA GLU A 15 -8.60 -15.62 10.54
C GLU A 15 -10.13 -15.82 10.40
N PRO A 16 -10.61 -16.39 9.28
CA PRO A 16 -12.04 -16.51 9.01
C PRO A 16 -12.77 -17.41 10.03
N LEU A 17 -12.07 -18.39 10.60
CA LEU A 17 -12.59 -19.32 11.61
C LEU A 17 -12.84 -18.60 12.94
N VAL A 18 -11.92 -17.73 13.34
CA VAL A 18 -12.02 -16.90 14.55
C VAL A 18 -13.12 -15.84 14.39
N ARG A 19 -13.23 -15.21 13.22
CA ARG A 19 -14.28 -14.23 12.91
C ARG A 19 -15.69 -14.84 12.89
N ALA A 20 -15.82 -16.09 12.42
CA ALA A 20 -17.10 -16.79 12.37
C ALA A 20 -17.65 -17.14 13.76
N LEU A 21 -16.77 -17.36 14.75
CA LEU A 21 -17.16 -17.72 16.11
C LEU A 21 -17.79 -16.57 16.92
N ALA A 22 -17.43 -15.31 16.63
CA ALA A 22 -17.91 -14.16 17.40
C ALA A 22 -17.99 -12.85 16.58
N PRO A 23 -18.79 -12.77 15.50
CA PRO A 23 -18.82 -11.61 14.62
C PRO A 23 -19.22 -10.30 15.31
N SER A 24 -20.09 -10.37 16.33
CA SER A 24 -20.52 -9.20 17.11
C SER A 24 -19.39 -8.58 17.94
N ILE A 25 -18.50 -9.40 18.51
CA ILE A 25 -17.36 -8.93 19.31
C ILE A 25 -16.36 -8.16 18.44
N PHE A 26 -16.13 -8.61 17.20
CA PHE A 26 -15.24 -7.90 16.28
C PHE A 26 -15.78 -6.54 15.89
N VAL A 27 -17.09 -6.44 15.61
CA VAL A 27 -17.72 -5.15 15.27
C VAL A 27 -17.69 -4.19 16.46
N THR A 28 -18.02 -4.65 17.68
CA THR A 28 -18.00 -3.80 18.86
C THR A 28 -16.59 -3.36 19.23
N THR A 29 -15.59 -4.25 19.06
CA THR A 29 -14.21 -3.89 19.36
C THR A 29 -13.62 -2.96 18.31
N GLU A 30 -13.95 -3.14 17.03
CA GLU A 30 -13.57 -2.19 15.98
C GLU A 30 -14.17 -0.81 16.26
N ALA A 31 -15.42 -0.75 16.70
CA ALA A 31 -16.07 0.49 17.11
C ALA A 31 -15.41 1.14 18.34
N ALA A 32 -15.10 0.36 19.37
CA ALA A 32 -14.43 0.85 20.57
C ALA A 32 -13.03 1.42 20.24
N LEU A 33 -12.28 0.72 19.39
CA LEU A 33 -10.95 1.17 18.94
C LEU A 33 -11.05 2.44 18.07
N ALA A 34 -12.01 2.50 17.15
CA ALA A 34 -12.24 3.68 16.32
C ALA A 34 -12.59 4.90 17.19
N LEU A 35 -13.45 4.73 18.19
CA LEU A 35 -13.80 5.79 19.14
C LEU A 35 -12.60 6.23 19.97
N ALA A 36 -11.81 5.30 20.51
CA ALA A 36 -10.60 5.62 21.26
C ALA A 36 -9.60 6.43 20.42
N PHE A 37 -9.39 6.03 19.16
CA PHE A 37 -8.51 6.75 18.24
C PHE A 37 -9.07 8.11 17.82
N LEU A 38 -10.38 8.25 17.69
CA LEU A 38 -11.03 9.52 17.44
C LEU A 38 -10.81 10.50 18.61
N VAL A 39 -11.00 10.03 19.85
CA VAL A 39 -10.74 10.85 21.05
C VAL A 39 -9.25 11.23 21.14
N GLU A 40 -8.34 10.30 20.86
CA GLU A 40 -6.90 10.59 20.79
C GLU A 40 -6.60 11.69 19.75
N TYR A 41 -7.21 11.59 18.56
CA TYR A 41 -7.03 12.56 17.49
C TYR A 41 -7.58 13.95 17.87
N VAL A 42 -8.80 14.03 18.40
CA VAL A 42 -9.42 15.30 18.80
C VAL A 42 -8.61 15.97 19.90
N THR A 43 -8.23 15.22 20.94
CA THR A 43 -7.39 15.73 22.04
C THR A 43 -6.06 16.28 21.50
N ARG A 44 -5.45 15.60 20.51
CA ARG A 44 -4.21 16.04 19.86
C ARG A 44 -4.39 17.33 19.05
N VAL A 45 -5.50 17.48 18.32
CA VAL A 45 -5.82 18.71 17.58
C VAL A 45 -6.05 19.89 18.53
N ILE A 46 -6.69 19.64 19.67
CA ILE A 46 -6.89 20.67 20.72
C ILE A 46 -5.55 21.10 21.31
N ALA A 47 -4.74 20.13 21.75
CA ALA A 47 -3.41 20.35 22.33
C ALA A 47 -2.42 21.00 21.35
N ALA A 48 -2.53 20.72 20.05
CA ALA A 48 -1.71 21.37 19.03
C ALA A 48 -1.88 22.90 19.03
N GLY A 49 -3.02 23.42 19.49
CA GLY A 49 -3.26 24.86 19.59
C GLY A 49 -2.39 25.59 20.62
N GLU A 50 -1.69 24.88 21.50
CA GLU A 50 -0.73 25.46 22.45
C GLU A 50 0.60 25.84 21.78
N ASP A 51 0.94 25.20 20.66
CA ASP A 51 2.11 25.57 19.87
C ASP A 51 1.82 26.89 19.14
N PRO A 52 2.67 27.93 19.28
CA PRO A 52 2.52 29.19 18.54
C PRO A 52 2.37 28.99 17.03
N ARG A 53 2.91 27.89 16.49
CA ARG A 53 2.80 27.51 15.07
C ARG A 53 1.38 27.07 14.69
N TYR A 54 0.56 26.54 15.59
CA TYR A 54 -0.78 26.05 15.27
C TYR A 54 -1.89 26.74 16.07
N HIS A 55 -1.61 27.95 16.57
CA HIS A 55 -2.56 28.75 17.32
C HIS A 55 -3.80 29.17 16.50
N GLY A 56 -4.96 29.23 17.17
CA GLY A 56 -6.25 29.59 16.55
C GLY A 56 -6.83 28.53 15.61
N LEU A 57 -7.98 28.83 15.01
CA LEU A 57 -8.70 27.90 14.12
C LEU A 57 -7.92 27.59 12.84
N ALA A 58 -7.29 28.60 12.22
CA ALA A 58 -6.47 28.44 11.03
C ALA A 58 -5.21 27.59 11.29
N GLY A 59 -4.58 27.75 12.46
CA GLY A 59 -3.44 26.95 12.88
C GLY A 59 -3.79 25.48 13.09
N ARG A 60 -4.94 25.20 13.73
CA ARG A 60 -5.46 23.84 13.89
C ARG A 60 -5.78 23.17 12.57
N LEU A 61 -6.39 23.90 11.61
CA LEU A 61 -6.62 23.37 10.26
C LEU A 61 -5.31 23.01 9.57
N ARG A 62 -4.26 23.85 9.72
CA ARG A 62 -2.92 23.54 9.21
C ARG A 62 -2.33 22.29 9.86
N PHE A 63 -2.58 22.06 11.15
CA PHE A 63 -2.15 20.85 11.83
C PHE A 63 -2.87 19.60 11.29
N MET A 64 -4.17 19.68 11.01
CA MET A 64 -4.95 18.56 10.45
C MET A 64 -4.46 18.10 9.07
N VAL A 65 -3.85 19.01 8.28
CA VAL A 65 -3.24 18.71 6.98
C VAL A 65 -1.79 18.20 7.13
N SER A 66 -1.24 18.15 8.34
CA SER A 66 0.08 17.57 8.55
C SER A 66 0.07 16.07 8.20
N PRO A 67 1.16 15.52 7.62
CA PRO A 67 1.20 14.11 7.22
C PRO A 67 0.82 13.15 8.36
N TRP A 68 1.23 13.48 9.59
CA TRP A 68 0.93 12.67 10.77
C TRP A 68 -0.53 12.72 11.18
N ALA A 69 -1.16 13.90 11.13
CA ALA A 69 -2.60 14.03 11.41
C ALA A 69 -3.44 13.34 10.32
N ILE A 70 -2.99 13.39 9.05
CA ILE A 70 -3.62 12.67 7.95
C ILE A 70 -3.54 11.15 8.17
N ILE A 71 -2.39 10.60 8.56
CA ILE A 71 -2.25 9.17 8.89
C ILE A 71 -3.22 8.76 10.00
N ASP A 72 -3.37 9.59 11.03
CA ASP A 72 -4.31 9.31 12.12
C ASP A 72 -5.76 9.30 11.62
N LEU A 73 -6.14 10.25 10.78
CA LEU A 73 -7.48 10.34 10.19
C LEU A 73 -7.76 9.15 9.27
N LEU A 74 -6.83 8.82 8.38
CA LEU A 74 -6.92 7.67 7.48
C LEU A 74 -7.02 6.36 8.25
N ALA A 75 -6.40 6.24 9.42
CA ALA A 75 -6.49 5.02 10.23
C ALA A 75 -7.89 4.79 10.84
N ILE A 76 -8.69 5.85 11.05
CA ILE A 76 -10.05 5.74 11.62
C ILE A 76 -11.11 5.64 10.51
N LEU A 77 -10.78 6.15 9.32
CA LEU A 77 -11.67 6.23 8.17
C LEU A 77 -12.34 4.90 7.74
N PRO A 78 -11.65 3.73 7.74
CA PRO A 78 -12.25 2.47 7.34
C PRO A 78 -13.51 2.11 8.12
N PHE A 79 -13.52 2.35 9.44
CA PHE A 79 -14.68 2.04 10.30
C PHE A 79 -15.92 2.82 9.87
N PHE A 80 -15.79 4.14 9.69
CA PHE A 80 -16.89 5.00 9.28
C PHE A 80 -17.39 4.69 7.87
N LEU A 81 -16.47 4.42 6.94
CA LEU A 81 -16.86 4.13 5.57
C LEU A 81 -17.47 2.73 5.42
N THR A 82 -17.08 1.74 6.23
CA THR A 82 -17.74 0.42 6.21
C THR A 82 -19.19 0.44 6.69
N MET A 83 -19.61 1.47 7.43
CA MET A 83 -21.02 1.70 7.77
C MET A 83 -21.82 2.30 6.60
N GLY A 84 -21.14 2.98 5.68
CA GLY A 84 -21.74 3.45 4.43
C GLY A 84 -21.85 2.31 3.42
N ALA A 85 -22.90 2.33 2.60
CA ALA A 85 -23.02 1.40 1.47
C ALA A 85 -21.99 1.74 0.39
N VAL A 86 -20.76 1.25 0.52
CA VAL A 86 -19.67 1.51 -0.43
C VAL A 86 -19.51 0.35 -1.42
N ASN A 87 -19.21 0.70 -2.68
CA ASN A 87 -18.97 -0.28 -3.74
C ASN A 87 -17.84 -1.26 -3.40
N ALA A 88 -17.87 -2.47 -3.99
CA ALA A 88 -16.92 -3.55 -3.70
C ALA A 88 -15.44 -3.16 -3.88
N PHE A 89 -15.13 -2.27 -4.83
CA PHE A 89 -13.79 -1.72 -5.01
C PHE A 89 -13.35 -0.86 -3.82
N ALA A 90 -14.24 0.01 -3.33
CA ALA A 90 -13.96 0.84 -2.17
C ALA A 90 -13.75 -0.02 -0.92
N LEU A 91 -14.55 -1.07 -0.72
CA LEU A 91 -14.33 -2.03 0.38
C LEU A 91 -12.93 -2.68 0.33
N ARG A 92 -12.40 -2.98 -0.86
CA ARG A 92 -11.01 -3.47 -0.99
C ARG A 92 -9.99 -2.40 -0.60
N LEU A 93 -10.18 -1.17 -1.05
CA LEU A 93 -9.27 -0.07 -0.70
C LEU A 93 -9.29 0.25 0.80
N LEU A 94 -10.47 0.21 1.44
CA LEU A 94 -10.60 0.40 2.89
C LEU A 94 -9.84 -0.65 3.69
N LYS A 95 -9.83 -1.91 3.22
CA LYS A 95 -9.02 -2.97 3.82
C LYS A 95 -7.51 -2.69 3.73
N LEU A 96 -7.04 -2.02 2.68
CA LEU A 96 -5.64 -1.62 2.55
C LEU A 96 -5.31 -0.40 3.43
N ILE A 97 -6.23 0.57 3.52
CA ILE A 97 -6.08 1.75 4.39
C ILE A 97 -5.91 1.35 5.86
N ARG A 98 -6.54 0.25 6.29
CA ARG A 98 -6.32 -0.34 7.61
C ARG A 98 -4.84 -0.64 7.90
N LEU A 99 -3.99 -0.91 6.90
CA LEU A 99 -2.54 -1.10 7.09
C LEU A 99 -1.81 0.19 7.44
N LEU A 100 -2.32 1.35 7.01
CA LEU A 100 -1.74 2.67 7.35
C LEU A 100 -1.77 2.94 8.85
N ARG A 101 -2.64 2.27 9.61
CA ARG A 101 -2.61 2.34 11.09
C ARG A 101 -1.29 1.84 11.67
N LEU A 102 -0.56 0.96 10.97
CA LEU A 102 0.78 0.52 11.34
C LEU A 102 1.80 1.65 11.21
N ALA A 103 1.63 2.56 10.25
CA ALA A 103 2.48 3.74 10.13
C ALA A 103 2.41 4.64 11.38
N ARG A 104 1.30 4.60 12.12
CA ARG A 104 1.17 5.27 13.41
C ARG A 104 2.14 4.70 14.46
N LEU A 105 2.48 3.41 14.42
CA LEU A 105 3.52 2.82 15.31
C LEU A 105 4.90 3.43 15.03
N GLY A 106 5.21 3.68 13.76
CA GLY A 106 6.46 4.31 13.35
C GLY A 106 6.66 5.69 13.98
N ARG A 107 5.59 6.46 14.18
CA ARG A 107 5.64 7.78 14.82
C ARG A 107 6.15 7.74 16.27
N PHE A 108 5.83 6.69 17.01
CA PHE A 108 6.30 6.53 18.41
C PHE A 108 7.72 5.99 18.49
N SER A 109 8.28 5.55 17.37
CA SER A 109 9.64 5.08 17.31
C SER A 109 10.59 6.26 17.10
N ASN A 110 11.19 6.74 18.20
CA ASN A 110 12.34 7.65 18.14
C ASN A 110 13.42 7.11 17.18
N ALA A 111 13.51 5.78 17.03
CA ALA A 111 14.42 5.13 16.09
C ALA A 111 14.21 5.52 14.62
N ILE A 112 12.99 5.90 14.18
CA ILE A 112 12.81 6.42 12.81
C ILE A 112 13.47 7.79 12.67
N GLY A 113 13.36 8.65 13.69
CA GLY A 113 14.05 9.94 13.73
C GLY A 113 15.56 9.76 13.74
N ASP A 114 16.06 8.83 14.56
CA ASP A 114 17.50 8.52 14.66
C ASP A 114 18.02 7.92 13.35
N LEU A 115 17.28 7.00 12.73
CA LEU A 115 17.60 6.44 11.43
C LEU A 115 17.63 7.53 10.35
N TYR A 116 16.64 8.43 10.35
CA TYR A 116 16.61 9.55 9.43
C TYR A 116 17.84 10.45 9.59
N GLN A 117 18.21 10.78 10.83
CA GLN A 117 19.41 11.57 11.11
C GLN A 117 20.69 10.84 10.71
N ALA A 118 20.81 9.54 11.01
CA ALA A 118 21.96 8.72 10.64
C ALA A 118 22.14 8.64 9.12
N VAL A 119 21.06 8.37 8.38
CA VAL A 119 21.05 8.36 6.90
C VAL A 119 21.39 9.74 6.36
N ARG A 120 20.84 10.81 6.95
CA ARG A 120 21.14 12.18 6.53
C ARG A 120 22.62 12.52 6.75
N GLY A 121 23.20 12.07 7.86
CA GLY A 121 24.62 12.25 8.19
C GLY A 121 25.55 11.52 7.23
N ARG A 122 25.13 10.34 6.73
CA ARG A 122 25.92 9.51 5.80
C ARG A 122 25.43 9.54 4.35
N ARG A 123 24.60 10.51 3.99
CA ARG A 123 23.93 10.57 2.67
C ARG A 123 24.89 10.55 1.49
N TYR A 124 26.07 11.18 1.61
CA TYR A 124 27.05 11.22 0.53
C TYR A 124 27.64 9.83 0.28
N GLU A 125 28.11 9.16 1.34
CA GLU A 125 28.64 7.80 1.28
C GLU A 125 27.59 6.81 0.73
N LEU A 126 26.35 6.90 1.21
CA LEU A 126 25.24 6.07 0.74
C LEU A 126 24.88 6.33 -0.74
N THR A 127 24.95 7.59 -1.19
CA THR A 127 24.65 7.92 -2.58
C THR A 127 25.75 7.39 -3.50
N VAL A 128 27.01 7.54 -3.13
CA VAL A 128 28.15 7.03 -3.91
C VAL A 128 28.09 5.51 -4.00
N SER A 129 27.85 4.80 -2.89
CA SER A 129 27.76 3.33 -2.91
C SER A 129 26.57 2.85 -3.75
N LEU A 130 25.43 3.53 -3.69
CA LEU A 130 24.27 3.24 -4.52
C LEU A 130 24.57 3.46 -6.01
N MET A 131 25.28 4.53 -6.38
CA MET A 131 25.69 4.77 -7.77
C MET A 131 26.58 3.65 -8.30
N VAL A 132 27.55 3.20 -7.50
CA VAL A 132 28.42 2.07 -7.87
C VAL A 132 27.61 0.78 -8.01
N ALA A 133 26.70 0.50 -7.07
CA ALA A 133 25.84 -0.69 -7.12
C ALA A 133 24.96 -0.69 -8.38
N VAL A 134 24.35 0.44 -8.74
CA VAL A 134 23.53 0.58 -9.95
C VAL A 134 24.37 0.44 -11.22
N ALA A 135 25.56 1.04 -11.27
CA ALA A 135 26.47 0.88 -12.41
C ALA A 135 26.87 -0.59 -12.62
N LEU A 136 27.24 -1.29 -11.54
CA LEU A 136 27.55 -2.72 -11.58
C LEU A 136 26.33 -3.56 -12.01
N LEU A 137 25.13 -3.22 -11.54
CA LEU A 137 23.89 -3.88 -11.94
C LEU A 137 23.67 -3.76 -13.45
N ILE A 138 23.86 -2.57 -14.03
CA ILE A 138 23.69 -2.31 -15.47
C ILE A 138 24.73 -3.09 -16.30
N VAL A 139 26.00 -3.05 -15.89
CA VAL A 139 27.08 -3.75 -16.61
C VAL A 139 26.84 -5.26 -16.56
N THR A 140 26.56 -5.80 -15.37
CA THR A 140 26.32 -7.24 -15.20
C THR A 140 25.08 -7.69 -15.96
N SER A 141 24.00 -6.91 -15.92
CA SER A 141 22.79 -7.19 -16.69
C SER A 141 23.06 -7.19 -18.19
N SER A 142 23.89 -6.27 -18.69
CA SER A 142 24.26 -6.20 -20.12
C SER A 142 25.10 -7.40 -20.54
N VAL A 143 26.06 -7.81 -19.71
CA VAL A 143 26.90 -9.00 -19.97
C VAL A 143 26.04 -10.25 -20.00
N ILE A 144 25.15 -10.45 -19.02
CA ILE A 144 24.22 -11.58 -18.99
C ILE A 144 23.34 -11.57 -20.23
N TYR A 145 22.77 -10.42 -20.60
CA TYR A 145 21.95 -10.30 -21.80
C TYR A 145 22.70 -10.72 -23.08
N VAL A 146 23.95 -10.28 -23.25
CA VAL A 146 24.77 -10.66 -24.42
C VAL A 146 25.11 -12.16 -24.41
N LEU A 147 25.43 -12.71 -23.24
CA LEU A 147 25.72 -14.14 -23.09
C LEU A 147 24.48 -15.01 -23.34
N GLU A 148 23.30 -14.60 -22.86
CA GLU A 148 22.06 -15.32 -23.14
C GLU A 148 21.66 -15.18 -24.62
N ALA A 149 21.85 -14.00 -25.22
CA ALA A 149 21.59 -13.77 -26.64
C ALA A 149 22.47 -14.66 -27.54
N SER A 150 23.68 -15.02 -27.12
CA SER A 150 24.54 -15.93 -27.89
C SER A 150 24.20 -17.42 -27.69
N HIS A 151 23.49 -17.78 -26.62
CA HIS A 151 23.15 -19.18 -26.29
C HIS A 151 21.67 -19.52 -26.49
N GLN A 152 20.79 -18.53 -26.67
CA GLN A 152 19.41 -18.76 -27.06
C GLN A 152 19.33 -19.11 -28.54
N PRO A 153 18.93 -20.34 -28.93
CA PRO A 153 18.45 -20.56 -30.28
C PRO A 153 17.29 -19.58 -30.49
N ARG A 154 17.35 -18.78 -31.57
CA ARG A 154 16.33 -17.81 -31.95
C ARG A 154 14.94 -18.33 -31.57
N PRO A 155 14.04 -17.52 -30.98
CA PRO A 155 12.64 -17.88 -30.94
C PRO A 155 12.19 -18.10 -32.39
N SER A 156 12.07 -19.37 -32.78
CA SER A 156 11.41 -19.73 -34.02
C SER A 156 9.94 -19.38 -33.85
N GLY A 157 9.53 -18.26 -34.45
CA GLY A 157 8.13 -17.99 -34.75
C GLY A 157 7.47 -16.88 -33.92
N VAL A 158 7.61 -15.64 -34.38
CA VAL A 158 6.54 -14.61 -34.21
C VAL A 158 6.07 -14.06 -35.57
N PHE A 159 6.61 -14.57 -36.68
CA PHE A 159 6.03 -14.33 -38.00
C PHE A 159 5.63 -15.67 -38.62
N PRO A 160 4.33 -16.00 -38.73
CA PRO A 160 3.91 -17.00 -39.68
C PRO A 160 4.23 -16.42 -41.06
N GLU A 161 5.28 -16.95 -41.67
CA GLU A 161 5.61 -16.72 -43.06
C GLU A 161 4.37 -17.12 -43.88
N ARG A 162 3.70 -16.11 -44.42
CA ARG A 162 2.52 -16.28 -45.26
C ARG A 162 3.00 -16.71 -46.65
N SER A 163 3.63 -17.87 -46.75
CA SER A 163 4.03 -18.49 -48.01
C SER A 163 2.96 -19.51 -48.41
N GLY A 164 2.24 -19.18 -49.49
CA GLY A 164 1.53 -20.09 -50.40
C GLY A 164 1.00 -21.40 -49.83
N GLY A 165 -0.27 -21.42 -49.43
CA GLY A 165 -0.99 -22.64 -49.11
C GLY A 165 -2.46 -22.45 -49.44
N ALA A 166 -2.91 -23.17 -50.47
CA ALA A 166 -4.24 -23.12 -51.05
C ALA A 166 -5.36 -23.15 -49.99
N TRP A 167 -6.39 -22.32 -50.18
CA TRP A 167 -7.67 -22.45 -49.50
C TRP A 167 -8.42 -23.67 -50.07
N PRO A 168 -8.69 -24.74 -49.30
CA PRO A 168 -9.62 -25.76 -49.73
C PRO A 168 -11.02 -25.39 -49.25
N HIS A 169 -11.94 -25.33 -50.20
CA HIS A 169 -13.39 -25.41 -50.03
C HIS A 169 -14.14 -24.15 -49.59
N SER A 170 -14.36 -23.27 -50.57
CA SER A 170 -15.72 -22.81 -50.84
C SER A 170 -16.66 -24.01 -50.94
N ARG A 171 -17.59 -24.17 -49.98
CA ARG A 171 -18.71 -25.10 -50.13
C ARG A 171 -19.65 -24.54 -51.22
N PRO A 172 -20.03 -25.32 -52.24
CA PRO A 172 -21.10 -24.90 -53.13
C PRO A 172 -22.45 -25.22 -52.49
N TRP A 173 -23.34 -24.24 -52.61
CA TRP A 173 -24.77 -24.39 -52.38
C TRP A 173 -25.38 -25.30 -53.45
N GLY A 174 -26.32 -26.16 -53.05
CA GLY A 174 -27.24 -26.94 -53.90
C GLY A 174 -28.25 -27.67 -53.00
N THR A 175 -29.51 -27.23 -52.91
CA THR A 175 -30.67 -27.76 -53.66
C THR A 175 -30.72 -29.29 -53.61
N GLY A 176 -31.67 -29.97 -52.96
CA GLY A 176 -33.10 -29.76 -52.92
C GLY A 176 -33.75 -30.97 -53.58
N THR A 177 -34.35 -31.85 -52.78
CA THR A 177 -35.54 -32.71 -53.00
C THR A 177 -35.70 -33.65 -51.82
#